data_AF-D5XAP3-F1
#
_entry.id   AF-D5XAP3-F1
#
_cell.length_a   1.000
_cell.length_b   1.000
_cell.length_c   1.000
_cell.angle_alpha   90.00
_cell.angle_beta   90.00
_cell.angle_gamma   90.00
#
_symmetry.space_group_name_H-M   'P 1'
#
loop_
_entity.id
_entity.type
_entity.pdbx_description
1 polymer ?
#
loop_
_entity_poly.entity_id
_entity_poly.type
_entity_poly.pdbx_seq_one_letter_code
_entity_poly.pdbx_strand_id
1 'polypeptide(L)'
;MAINRDAIQTEKMNFEDITKYQEEKLQALVQRLFRNSPFYREKLSQAGIKPDDIRTIRDLESVPMTDKGELRNGYPLGLMAVPEEDVVRIHSSSGTTGKPIIVPYTQKDVITWAELMARCLAMAGVTNRDRVQITPGYGLWTAGIGFQAGVERLGAMAIPTGPGNTEKQLEMMVDMGTTVIIGTSSYALLLAEEIHRRGLGDKIKLRIGVIGSERWSDKMRSRIEEYLHIDSFDIYGLTEIYGPGIAIDCPYHTGLHFWSDHLIFEIIDPDTGKQLPPGEQGELVITTLTKEGMPLLRYRTHDITRIFVEKCPCGSPYPMIDRVLGRTDDMIKVKAVNIYPGQIDDVLKLTPGACSEYQIILTRKDAKDQILIKVEAEPGASLEQVAGECRKNIKARIGILADVEAVPRGTLPRSEKKSKRVFDMRDV
;
A
#
# COMPACT_ATOMS: atom_id res chain seq x y z
N MET A 1 0.97 -10.04 25.27
CA MET A 1 -0.34 -9.94 25.95
C MET A 1 -1.40 -10.02 24.87
N ALA A 2 -2.29 -11.02 24.91
CA ALA A 2 -3.38 -11.10 23.94
C ALA A 2 -4.34 -9.92 24.21
N ILE A 3 -4.32 -8.93 23.32
CA ILE A 3 -5.29 -7.84 23.34
C ILE A 3 -6.66 -8.46 23.09
N ASN A 4 -7.59 -8.27 24.03
CA ASN A 4 -8.95 -8.80 23.95
C ASN A 4 -9.66 -8.20 22.73
N ARG A 5 -9.86 -9.01 21.68
CA ARG A 5 -10.34 -8.59 20.36
C ARG A 5 -11.85 -8.28 20.30
N ASP A 6 -12.60 -8.59 21.37
CA ASP A 6 -14.07 -8.53 21.38
C ASP A 6 -14.67 -7.28 22.05
N ALA A 7 -13.85 -6.28 22.42
CA ALA A 7 -14.35 -4.98 22.85
C ALA A 7 -14.61 -4.07 21.63
N ILE A 8 -15.64 -4.36 20.84
CA ILE A 8 -16.14 -3.44 19.83
C ILE A 8 -16.76 -2.25 20.58
N GLN A 9 -16.00 -1.16 20.72
CA GLN A 9 -16.58 0.13 21.11
C GLN A 9 -17.37 0.69 19.92
N THR A 10 -18.63 1.02 20.19
CA THR A 10 -19.58 1.64 19.25
C THR A 10 -19.38 3.16 19.12
N GLU A 11 -18.30 3.70 19.68
CA GLU A 11 -18.05 5.14 19.69
C GLU A 11 -17.53 5.60 18.32
N LYS A 12 -18.30 6.47 17.67
CA LYS A 12 -17.93 7.07 16.39
C LYS A 12 -16.86 8.13 16.58
N MET A 13 -15.98 8.28 15.59
CA MET A 13 -15.06 9.41 15.55
C MET A 13 -15.82 10.74 15.47
N ASN A 14 -15.35 11.75 16.22
CA ASN A 14 -15.77 13.13 15.98
C ASN A 14 -14.85 13.72 14.91
N PHE A 15 -15.40 13.93 13.72
CA PHE A 15 -14.68 14.49 12.58
C PHE A 15 -14.70 16.02 12.54
N GLU A 16 -15.42 16.72 13.43
CA GLU A 16 -15.63 18.18 13.33
C GLU A 16 -14.33 18.99 13.31
N ASP A 17 -13.45 18.78 14.29
CA ASP A 17 -12.17 19.52 14.39
C ASP A 17 -11.23 19.18 13.23
N ILE A 18 -11.18 17.89 12.85
CA ILE A 18 -10.40 17.41 11.71
C ILE A 18 -10.91 18.07 10.42
N THR A 19 -12.22 18.06 10.21
CA THR A 19 -12.86 18.62 9.01
C THR A 19 -12.60 20.11 8.92
N LYS A 20 -12.80 20.86 10.02
CA LYS A 20 -12.56 22.31 10.03
C LYS A 20 -11.11 22.65 9.67
N TYR A 21 -10.14 21.93 10.24
CA TYR A 21 -8.74 22.11 9.89
C TYR A 21 -8.45 21.75 8.43
N GLN A 22 -8.98 20.62 7.95
CA GLN A 22 -8.83 20.17 6.57
C GLN A 22 -9.43 21.18 5.58
N GLU A 23 -10.58 21.77 5.88
CA GLU A 23 -11.26 22.77 5.05
C GLU A 23 -10.45 24.07 4.94
N GLU A 24 -9.86 24.54 6.04
CA GLU A 24 -8.93 25.68 6.01
C GLU A 24 -7.74 25.41 5.10
N LYS A 25 -7.11 24.23 5.24
CA LYS A 25 -5.97 23.84 4.40
C LYS A 25 -6.37 23.58 2.95
N LEU A 26 -7.56 23.06 2.70
CA LEU A 26 -8.09 22.82 1.37
C LEU A 26 -8.28 24.14 0.61
N GLN A 27 -8.88 25.15 1.25
CA GLN A 27 -9.02 26.47 0.66
C GLN A 27 -7.66 27.05 0.27
N ALA A 28 -6.69 27.01 1.18
CA ALA A 28 -5.33 27.48 0.90
C ALA A 28 -4.64 26.69 -0.23
N LEU A 29 -4.85 25.37 -0.27
CA LEU A 29 -4.34 24.49 -1.33
C LEU A 29 -4.90 24.89 -2.70
N VAL A 30 -6.22 25.01 -2.83
CA VAL A 30 -6.89 25.32 -4.10
C VAL A 30 -6.46 26.68 -4.62
N GLN A 31 -6.38 27.70 -3.76
CA GLN A 31 -5.87 29.03 -4.11
C GLN A 31 -4.42 28.96 -4.64
N ARG A 32 -3.56 28.21 -3.95
CA ARG A 32 -2.16 28.02 -4.38
C ARG A 32 -2.08 27.26 -5.70
N LEU A 33 -2.85 26.19 -5.88
CA LEU A 33 -2.86 25.40 -7.12
C LEU A 33 -3.31 26.24 -8.32
N PHE A 34 -4.38 27.02 -8.17
CA PHE A 34 -4.89 27.88 -9.23
C PHE A 34 -3.88 28.98 -9.61
N ARG A 35 -3.16 29.54 -8.63
CA ARG A 35 -2.14 30.56 -8.88
C ARG A 35 -0.87 29.98 -9.50
N ASN A 36 -0.34 28.89 -8.94
CA ASN A 36 1.03 28.46 -9.19
C ASN A 36 1.15 27.26 -10.14
N SER A 37 0.12 26.43 -10.28
CA SER A 37 0.17 25.23 -11.13
C SER A 37 -0.63 25.47 -12.42
N PRO A 38 0.02 25.61 -13.60
CA PRO A 38 -0.67 25.73 -14.88
C PRO A 38 -1.68 24.59 -15.12
N PHE A 39 -1.31 23.36 -14.76
CA PHE A 39 -2.16 22.17 -14.86
C PHE A 39 -3.50 22.35 -14.14
N TYR A 40 -3.48 22.57 -12.82
CA TYR A 40 -4.70 22.78 -12.03
C TYR A 40 -5.46 24.06 -12.39
N ARG A 41 -4.77 25.15 -12.77
CA ARG A 41 -5.45 26.35 -13.25
C ARG A 41 -6.30 26.06 -14.49
N GLU A 42 -5.73 25.38 -15.49
CA GLU A 42 -6.44 25.00 -16.69
C GLU A 42 -7.60 24.05 -16.38
N LYS A 43 -7.32 22.99 -15.61
CA LYS A 43 -8.31 21.98 -15.24
C LYS A 43 -9.52 22.56 -14.51
N LEU A 44 -9.29 23.40 -13.51
CA LEU A 44 -10.36 24.04 -12.74
C LEU A 44 -11.13 25.06 -13.61
N SER A 45 -10.42 25.82 -14.46
CA SER A 45 -11.07 26.79 -15.37
C SER A 45 -11.97 26.10 -16.40
N GLN A 46 -11.53 24.96 -16.96
CA GLN A 46 -12.33 24.17 -17.91
C GLN A 46 -13.59 23.58 -17.25
N ALA A 47 -13.52 23.26 -15.97
CA ALA A 47 -14.67 22.83 -15.17
C ALA A 47 -15.56 24.00 -14.71
N GLY A 48 -15.19 25.25 -15.01
CA GLY A 48 -15.91 26.44 -14.56
C GLY A 48 -15.77 26.72 -13.05
N ILE A 49 -14.77 26.12 -12.39
CA ILE A 49 -14.57 26.21 -10.94
C ILE A 49 -13.57 27.33 -10.63
N LYS A 50 -13.96 28.23 -9.73
CA LYS A 50 -13.08 29.24 -9.14
C LYS A 50 -12.60 28.77 -7.77
N PRO A 51 -11.43 29.25 -7.30
CA PRO A 51 -10.92 28.88 -5.98
C PRO A 51 -11.90 29.13 -4.83
N ASP A 52 -12.67 30.23 -4.88
CA ASP A 52 -13.62 30.62 -3.84
C ASP A 52 -14.89 29.75 -3.79
N ASP A 53 -15.10 28.91 -4.80
CA ASP A 53 -16.21 27.95 -4.87
C ASP A 53 -15.94 26.71 -3.99
N ILE A 54 -14.67 26.43 -3.64
CA ILE A 54 -14.28 25.29 -2.83
C ILE A 54 -13.99 25.75 -1.40
N ARG A 55 -14.95 25.57 -0.50
CA ARG A 55 -14.86 26.01 0.90
C ARG A 55 -14.86 24.85 1.88
N THR A 56 -15.55 23.78 1.52
CA THR A 56 -15.78 22.60 2.34
C THR A 56 -15.27 21.34 1.66
N ILE A 57 -15.09 20.26 2.42
CA ILE A 57 -14.75 18.96 1.84
C ILE A 57 -15.84 18.49 0.87
N ARG A 58 -17.11 18.85 1.11
CA ARG A 58 -18.23 18.48 0.23
C ARG A 58 -18.13 19.11 -1.15
N ASP A 59 -17.58 20.32 -1.24
CA ASP A 59 -17.40 21.01 -2.53
C ASP A 59 -16.45 20.25 -3.46
N LEU A 60 -15.60 19.37 -2.92
CA LEU A 60 -14.75 18.49 -3.73
C LEU A 60 -15.54 17.60 -4.67
N GLU A 61 -16.81 17.27 -4.38
CA GLU A 61 -17.64 16.46 -5.28
C GLU A 61 -17.75 17.11 -6.69
N SER A 62 -17.72 18.44 -6.75
CA SER A 62 -17.75 19.20 -8.02
C SER A 62 -16.40 19.23 -8.75
N VAL A 63 -15.28 18.98 -8.05
CA VAL A 63 -13.92 19.09 -8.59
C VAL A 63 -13.59 17.86 -9.43
N PRO A 64 -13.10 18.02 -10.69
CA PRO A 64 -12.70 16.89 -11.51
C PRO A 64 -11.56 16.06 -10.90
N MET A 65 -11.65 14.75 -11.03
CA MET A 65 -10.61 13.80 -10.59
C MET A 65 -9.30 14.02 -11.33
N THR A 66 -8.17 13.89 -10.63
CA THR A 66 -6.83 13.83 -11.23
C THR A 66 -6.41 12.37 -11.41
N ASP A 67 -6.18 11.97 -12.66
CA ASP A 67 -5.78 10.60 -12.99
C ASP A 67 -4.27 10.50 -13.28
N LYS A 68 -3.72 9.29 -13.10
CA LYS A 68 -2.32 8.97 -13.41
C LYS A 68 -1.96 9.27 -14.87
N GLY A 69 -2.91 9.11 -15.80
CA GLY A 69 -2.71 9.47 -17.21
C GLY A 69 -2.36 10.94 -17.41
N GLU A 70 -3.01 11.83 -16.65
CA GLU A 70 -2.76 13.27 -16.71
C GLU A 70 -1.40 13.63 -16.11
N LEU A 71 -1.02 12.96 -15.00
CA LEU A 71 0.28 13.19 -14.38
C LEU A 71 1.44 12.86 -15.34
N ARG A 72 1.29 11.84 -16.19
CA ARG A 72 2.29 11.49 -17.20
C ARG A 72 2.49 12.57 -18.27
N ASN A 73 1.45 13.35 -18.56
CA ASN A 73 1.52 14.44 -19.54
C ASN A 73 2.35 15.62 -19.02
N GLY A 74 2.46 15.76 -17.70
CA GLY A 74 3.30 16.77 -17.06
C GLY A 74 4.79 16.40 -16.96
N TYR A 75 5.25 15.32 -17.60
CA TYR A 75 6.66 14.96 -17.56
C TYR A 75 7.58 16.02 -18.21
N PRO A 76 8.77 16.33 -17.63
CA PRO A 76 9.26 15.82 -16.36
C PRO A 76 8.71 16.61 -15.16
N LEU A 77 8.59 17.94 -15.22
CA LEU A 77 8.30 18.79 -14.05
C LEU A 77 7.11 19.74 -14.25
N GLY A 78 6.26 19.49 -15.24
CA GLY A 78 5.09 20.33 -15.58
C GLY A 78 3.97 20.36 -14.55
N LEU A 79 4.07 19.56 -13.48
CA LEU A 79 3.11 19.52 -12.37
C LEU A 79 3.62 20.24 -11.11
N MET A 80 4.77 20.90 -11.18
CA MET A 80 5.27 21.71 -10.06
C MET A 80 4.29 22.81 -9.70
N ALA A 81 4.10 23.03 -8.40
CA ALA A 81 3.35 24.17 -7.86
C ALA A 81 4.24 25.18 -7.12
N VAL A 82 5.56 25.04 -7.29
CA VAL A 82 6.63 25.86 -6.72
C VAL A 82 7.68 26.18 -7.79
N PRO A 83 8.47 27.25 -7.62
CA PRO A 83 9.68 27.49 -8.41
C PRO A 83 10.67 26.32 -8.33
N GLU A 84 11.48 26.13 -9.38
CA GLU A 84 12.43 25.01 -9.45
C GLU A 84 13.52 25.12 -8.37
N GLU A 85 13.92 26.33 -8.00
CA GLU A 85 14.89 26.61 -6.94
C GLU A 85 14.47 26.15 -5.54
N ASP A 86 13.16 25.94 -5.32
CA ASP A 86 12.63 25.43 -4.05
C ASP A 86 12.66 23.89 -3.98
N VAL A 87 12.91 23.21 -5.10
CA VAL A 87 12.93 21.75 -5.20
C VAL A 87 14.31 21.22 -4.81
N VAL A 88 14.34 20.38 -3.78
CA VAL A 88 15.59 19.78 -3.26
C VAL A 88 15.74 18.31 -3.60
N ARG A 89 14.67 17.65 -4.06
CA ARG A 89 14.67 16.22 -4.39
C ARG A 89 13.59 15.89 -5.41
N ILE A 90 13.88 14.91 -6.26
CA ILE A 90 12.89 14.27 -7.13
C ILE A 90 12.84 12.76 -6.88
N HIS A 91 11.64 12.18 -7.05
CA HIS A 91 11.42 10.74 -7.10
C HIS A 91 10.66 10.36 -8.36
N SER A 92 10.79 9.10 -8.79
CA SER A 92 10.12 8.60 -9.99
C SER A 92 9.16 7.46 -9.63
N SER A 93 7.99 7.45 -10.26
CA SER A 93 7.13 6.27 -10.22
C SER A 93 7.78 5.08 -10.94
N SER A 94 7.42 3.87 -10.54
CA SER A 94 8.05 2.61 -11.01
C SER A 94 7.42 2.04 -12.30
N GLY A 95 6.62 2.81 -13.03
CA GLY A 95 5.90 2.33 -14.20
C GLY A 95 6.85 1.89 -15.33
N THR A 96 6.65 0.67 -15.85
CA THR A 96 7.46 0.10 -16.95
C THR A 96 6.88 0.39 -18.34
N THR A 97 5.67 0.94 -18.41
CA THR A 97 4.96 1.29 -19.65
C THR A 97 4.69 2.80 -19.68
N GLY A 98 5.23 3.48 -20.69
CA GLY A 98 5.10 4.94 -20.89
C GLY A 98 6.12 5.79 -20.12
N LYS A 99 5.93 7.11 -20.14
CA LYS A 99 6.75 8.05 -19.36
C LYS A 99 6.47 7.88 -17.86
N PRO A 100 7.49 7.90 -17.00
CA PRO A 100 7.29 7.89 -15.56
C PRO A 100 6.68 9.21 -15.08
N ILE A 101 6.18 9.22 -13.84
CA ILE A 101 5.79 10.45 -13.15
C ILE A 101 6.98 10.86 -12.29
N ILE A 102 7.46 12.08 -12.47
CA ILE A 102 8.50 12.66 -11.61
C ILE A 102 7.80 13.52 -10.56
N VAL A 103 8.12 13.27 -9.30
CA VAL A 103 7.54 13.95 -8.15
C VAL A 103 8.62 14.81 -7.50
N PRO A 104 8.55 16.14 -7.63
CA PRO A 104 9.42 17.08 -6.93
C PRO A 104 9.01 17.28 -5.47
N TYR A 105 10.00 17.45 -4.61
CA TYR A 105 9.86 17.68 -3.17
C TYR A 105 10.63 18.94 -2.78
N THR A 106 9.98 19.85 -2.06
CA THR A 106 10.67 20.95 -1.38
C THR A 106 11.40 20.46 -0.14
N GLN A 107 12.26 21.30 0.45
CA GLN A 107 12.89 21.00 1.74
C GLN A 107 11.84 20.67 2.82
N LYS A 108 10.72 21.39 2.83
CA LYS A 108 9.63 21.15 3.78
C LYS A 108 8.88 19.87 3.49
N ASP A 109 8.69 19.48 2.22
CA ASP A 109 8.11 18.18 1.88
C ASP A 109 8.98 17.03 2.42
N VAL A 110 10.30 17.12 2.27
CA VAL A 110 11.24 16.09 2.78
C VAL A 110 11.19 15.99 4.31
N ILE A 111 11.16 17.13 5.01
CA ILE A 111 11.06 17.17 6.48
C ILE A 111 9.72 16.57 6.94
N THR A 112 8.62 17.02 6.32
CA THR A 112 7.26 16.55 6.64
C THR A 112 7.19 15.04 6.45
N TRP A 113 7.68 14.52 5.33
CA TRP A 113 7.66 13.09 5.05
C TRP A 113 8.47 12.28 6.08
N ALA A 114 9.65 12.74 6.49
CA ALA A 114 10.42 12.09 7.55
C ALA A 114 9.65 12.05 8.87
N GLU A 115 8.87 13.09 9.19
CA GLU A 115 8.01 13.12 10.37
C GLU A 115 6.85 12.13 10.28
N LEU A 116 6.18 12.02 9.13
CA LEU A 116 5.13 11.03 8.91
C LEU A 116 5.67 9.60 9.07
N MET A 117 6.85 9.33 8.52
CA MET A 117 7.53 8.04 8.68
C MET A 117 7.91 7.76 10.13
N ALA A 118 8.42 8.75 10.87
CA ALA A 118 8.72 8.61 12.29
C ALA A 118 7.45 8.34 13.13
N ARG A 119 6.33 9.00 12.82
CA ARG A 119 5.02 8.72 13.44
C ARG A 119 4.59 7.28 13.18
N CYS A 120 4.74 6.79 11.94
CA CYS A 120 4.46 5.41 11.60
C CYS A 120 5.27 4.43 12.46
N LEU A 121 6.59 4.61 12.49
CA LEU A 121 7.49 3.74 13.25
C LEU A 121 7.18 3.76 14.76
N ALA A 122 6.90 4.94 15.33
CA ALA A 122 6.49 5.07 16.72
C ALA A 122 5.15 4.35 17.01
N MET A 123 4.17 4.45 16.09
CA MET A 123 2.89 3.73 16.20
C MET A 123 3.06 2.21 16.18
N ALA A 124 4.02 1.70 15.41
CA ALA A 124 4.41 0.30 15.40
C ALA A 124 5.22 -0.13 16.65
N GLY A 125 5.52 0.80 17.57
CA GLY A 125 6.30 0.53 18.78
C GLY A 125 7.81 0.51 18.59
N VAL A 126 8.33 1.10 17.51
CA VAL A 126 9.77 1.33 17.30
C VAL A 126 10.23 2.51 18.16
N THR A 127 11.44 2.41 18.69
CA THR A 127 12.06 3.41 19.57
C THR A 127 13.49 3.71 19.12
N ASN A 128 14.12 4.74 19.70
CA ASN A 128 15.53 5.04 19.47
C ASN A 128 16.52 3.94 19.91
N ARG A 129 16.06 2.91 20.63
CA ARG A 129 16.89 1.76 21.03
C ARG A 129 16.93 0.66 19.96
N ASP A 130 16.11 0.78 18.92
CA ASP A 130 16.00 -0.22 17.88
C ASP A 130 17.08 -0.09 16.80
N ARG A 131 17.36 -1.24 16.19
CA ARG A 131 18.25 -1.40 15.05
C ARG A 131 17.41 -1.86 13.88
N VAL A 132 17.24 -0.98 12.91
CA VAL A 132 16.22 -1.08 11.86
C VAL A 132 16.87 -1.39 10.53
N GLN A 133 16.67 -2.61 10.04
CA GLN A 133 17.20 -3.05 8.75
C GLN A 133 16.23 -2.69 7.63
N ILE A 134 16.71 -1.91 6.67
CA ILE A 134 15.91 -1.32 5.59
C ILE A 134 16.27 -2.02 4.28
N THR A 135 15.42 -2.97 3.88
CA THR A 135 15.62 -3.75 2.65
C THR A 135 15.05 -3.12 1.36
N PRO A 136 14.14 -2.11 1.37
CA PRO A 136 13.69 -1.50 0.13
C PRO A 136 14.79 -0.78 -0.66
N GLY A 137 14.59 -0.66 -1.98
CA GLY A 137 15.48 0.05 -2.90
C GLY A 137 15.66 1.53 -2.59
N TYR A 138 16.91 2.00 -2.70
CA TYR A 138 17.32 3.42 -2.65
C TYR A 138 17.55 3.98 -4.05
N GLY A 139 17.66 5.31 -4.18
CA GLY A 139 17.80 6.00 -5.46
C GLY A 139 16.50 6.73 -5.80
N LEU A 140 15.95 6.50 -6.99
CA LEU A 140 14.70 7.14 -7.41
C LEU A 140 13.45 6.59 -6.72
N TRP A 141 13.53 5.42 -6.10
CA TRP A 141 12.43 4.84 -5.34
C TRP A 141 12.31 5.49 -3.96
N THR A 142 11.08 5.86 -3.60
CA THR A 142 10.78 6.54 -2.33
C THR A 142 11.03 5.67 -1.11
N ALA A 143 10.86 4.35 -1.22
CA ALA A 143 10.85 3.47 -0.06
C ALA A 143 12.15 3.50 0.76
N GLY A 144 13.31 3.25 0.15
CA GLY A 144 14.59 3.20 0.89
C GLY A 144 14.88 4.51 1.64
N ILE A 145 14.90 5.64 0.93
CA ILE A 145 15.22 6.93 1.54
C ILE A 145 14.13 7.43 2.50
N GLY A 146 12.86 7.11 2.24
CA GLY A 146 11.74 7.46 3.11
C GLY A 146 11.84 6.77 4.46
N PHE A 147 12.05 5.45 4.46
CA PHE A 147 12.28 4.70 5.68
C PHE A 147 13.54 5.16 6.40
N GLN A 148 14.65 5.38 5.69
CA GLN A 148 15.87 5.88 6.32
C GLN A 148 15.63 7.22 7.02
N ALA A 149 15.04 8.19 6.34
CA ALA A 149 14.76 9.50 6.92
C ALA A 149 13.82 9.41 8.15
N GLY A 150 12.82 8.51 8.12
CA GLY A 150 11.94 8.27 9.26
C GLY A 150 12.65 7.63 10.46
N VAL A 151 13.49 6.63 10.21
CA VAL A 151 14.28 5.94 11.25
C VAL A 151 15.25 6.92 11.92
N GLU A 152 15.96 7.72 11.13
CA GLU A 152 16.87 8.76 11.61
C GLU A 152 16.12 9.86 12.38
N ARG A 153 14.95 10.28 11.87
CA ARG A 153 14.09 11.27 12.53
C ARG A 153 13.55 10.78 13.88
N LEU A 154 13.27 9.48 14.00
CA LEU A 154 12.88 8.83 15.26
C LEU A 154 14.07 8.69 16.24
N GLY A 155 15.30 8.74 15.73
CA GLY A 155 16.53 8.55 16.50
C GLY A 155 16.97 7.10 16.66
N ALA A 156 16.43 6.18 15.86
CA ALA A 156 16.83 4.77 15.85
C ALA A 156 18.04 4.54 14.92
N MET A 157 18.71 3.39 15.06
CA MET A 157 19.83 3.03 14.20
C MET A 157 19.30 2.48 12.87
N ALA A 158 19.55 3.19 11.76
CA ALA A 158 19.29 2.68 10.42
C ALA A 158 20.42 1.74 9.95
N ILE A 159 20.04 0.57 9.42
CA ILE A 159 20.92 -0.37 8.73
C ILE A 159 20.44 -0.42 7.26
N PRO A 160 20.93 0.48 6.39
CA PRO A 160 20.41 0.68 5.04
C PRO A 160 20.99 -0.37 4.07
N THR A 161 20.56 -1.62 4.18
CA THR A 161 21.09 -2.72 3.36
C THR A 161 20.64 -2.65 1.90
N GLY A 162 19.45 -2.07 1.63
CA GLY A 162 18.85 -2.12 0.31
C GLY A 162 18.37 -3.53 -0.06
N PRO A 163 17.94 -3.76 -1.32
CA PRO A 163 17.26 -4.98 -1.73
C PRO A 163 18.23 -6.09 -2.13
N GLY A 164 17.76 -7.32 -2.01
CA GLY A 164 18.49 -8.51 -2.44
C GLY A 164 19.74 -8.79 -1.61
N ASN A 165 20.63 -9.60 -2.19
CA ASN A 165 21.80 -10.16 -1.49
C ASN A 165 21.39 -10.78 -0.14
N THR A 166 20.50 -11.76 -0.22
CA THR A 166 19.88 -12.41 0.94
C THR A 166 20.92 -12.95 1.93
N GLU A 167 22.07 -13.44 1.46
CA GLU A 167 23.17 -13.84 2.35
C GLU A 167 23.65 -12.69 3.23
N LYS A 168 23.92 -11.53 2.62
CA LYS A 168 24.37 -10.35 3.36
C LYS A 168 23.28 -9.80 4.28
N GLN A 169 22.01 -9.90 3.91
CA GLN A 169 20.92 -9.52 4.81
C GLN A 169 20.93 -10.35 6.10
N LEU A 170 21.12 -11.66 5.99
CA LEU A 170 21.13 -12.57 7.14
C LEU A 170 22.37 -12.35 8.00
N GLU A 171 23.54 -12.20 7.39
CA GLU A 171 24.80 -11.87 8.09
C GLU A 171 24.65 -10.57 8.89
N MET A 172 24.20 -9.49 8.24
CA MET A 172 23.97 -8.20 8.90
C MET A 172 22.90 -8.29 9.99
N MET A 173 21.84 -9.06 9.77
CA MET A 173 20.76 -9.22 10.75
C MET A 173 21.27 -9.86 12.06
N VAL A 174 22.17 -10.83 11.95
CA VAL A 174 22.81 -11.50 13.10
C VAL A 174 23.85 -10.57 13.73
N ASP A 175 24.81 -10.07 12.95
CA ASP A 175 25.97 -9.34 13.46
C ASP A 175 25.57 -8.00 14.08
N MET A 176 24.62 -7.31 13.47
CA MET A 176 24.09 -6.06 13.98
C MET A 176 22.99 -6.28 15.03
N GLY A 177 22.52 -7.51 15.25
CA GLY A 177 21.42 -7.79 16.17
C GLY A 177 20.18 -6.96 15.85
N THR A 178 19.77 -6.95 14.58
CA THR A 178 18.60 -6.19 14.09
C THR A 178 17.36 -6.52 14.91
N THR A 179 16.61 -5.50 15.34
CA THR A 179 15.37 -5.65 16.09
C THR A 179 14.12 -5.36 15.25
N VAL A 180 14.26 -4.60 14.17
CA VAL A 180 13.15 -4.24 13.28
C VAL A 180 13.54 -4.52 11.83
N ILE A 181 12.67 -5.20 11.10
CA ILE A 181 12.83 -5.39 9.65
C ILE A 181 11.82 -4.52 8.90
N ILE A 182 12.28 -3.86 7.85
CA ILE A 182 11.45 -3.11 6.92
C ILE A 182 11.60 -3.73 5.55
N GLY A 183 10.50 -4.07 4.88
CA GLY A 183 10.57 -4.71 3.57
C GLY A 183 9.25 -4.82 2.82
N THR A 184 9.32 -5.39 1.63
CA THR A 184 8.12 -5.86 0.93
C THR A 184 7.69 -7.18 1.52
N SER A 185 6.40 -7.52 1.44
CA SER A 185 5.88 -8.76 2.03
C SER A 185 6.50 -10.00 1.39
N SER A 186 6.76 -9.99 0.09
CA SER A 186 7.46 -11.07 -0.61
C SER A 186 8.88 -11.28 -0.08
N TYR A 187 9.62 -10.20 0.17
CA TYR A 187 10.99 -10.33 0.64
C TYR A 187 11.05 -10.70 2.13
N ALA A 188 10.13 -10.18 2.94
CA ALA A 188 9.98 -10.61 4.32
C ALA A 188 9.66 -12.12 4.40
N LEU A 189 8.80 -12.64 3.53
CA LEU A 189 8.53 -14.08 3.44
C LEU A 189 9.78 -14.86 3.05
N LEU A 190 10.51 -14.43 2.02
CA LEU A 190 11.76 -15.09 1.60
C LEU A 190 12.79 -15.14 2.74
N LEU A 191 12.99 -14.02 3.45
CA LEU A 191 13.90 -13.97 4.60
C LEU A 191 13.44 -14.90 5.72
N ALA A 192 12.14 -14.94 6.01
CA ALA A 192 11.57 -15.84 7.01
C ALA A 192 11.80 -17.32 6.65
N GLU A 193 11.53 -17.71 5.40
CA GLU A 193 11.77 -19.08 4.92
C GLU A 193 13.27 -19.44 4.97
N GLU A 194 14.17 -18.52 4.61
CA GLU A 194 15.61 -18.74 4.67
C GLU A 194 16.16 -18.83 6.10
N ILE A 195 15.69 -17.99 7.02
CA ILE A 195 16.06 -18.04 8.45
C ILE A 195 15.65 -19.39 9.04
N HIS A 196 14.42 -19.83 8.77
CA HIS A 196 13.90 -21.10 9.23
C HIS A 196 14.68 -22.27 8.63
N ARG A 197 14.87 -22.30 7.30
CA ARG A 197 15.59 -23.36 6.57
C ARG A 197 17.03 -23.53 7.06
N ARG A 198 17.69 -22.44 7.45
CA ARG A 198 19.09 -22.42 7.92
C ARG A 198 19.23 -22.61 9.43
N GLY A 199 18.12 -22.71 10.17
CA GLY A 199 18.14 -22.83 11.63
C GLY A 199 18.75 -21.62 12.33
N LEU A 200 18.56 -20.41 11.79
CA LEU A 200 19.16 -19.18 12.34
C LEU A 200 18.32 -18.52 13.44
N GLY A 201 17.13 -19.04 13.74
CA GLY A 201 16.14 -18.41 14.65
C GLY A 201 16.73 -17.91 15.97
N ASP A 202 17.53 -18.72 16.66
CA ASP A 202 18.13 -18.37 17.97
C ASP A 202 19.10 -17.17 17.92
N LYS A 203 19.63 -16.88 16.72
CA LYS A 203 20.55 -15.76 16.47
C LYS A 203 19.82 -14.48 16.08
N ILE A 204 18.56 -14.58 15.66
CA ILE A 204 17.77 -13.43 15.20
C ILE A 204 17.17 -12.70 16.43
N LYS A 205 17.20 -11.36 16.40
CA LYS A 205 16.69 -10.48 17.48
C LYS A 205 15.47 -9.65 17.06
N LEU A 206 14.88 -9.97 15.92
CA LEU A 206 13.72 -9.27 15.40
C LEU A 206 12.54 -9.34 16.38
N ARG A 207 11.80 -8.23 16.46
CA ARG A 207 10.56 -8.11 17.24
C ARG A 207 9.42 -7.44 16.46
N ILE A 208 9.75 -6.59 15.49
CA ILE A 208 8.78 -5.87 14.65
C ILE A 208 9.13 -6.05 13.18
N GLY A 209 8.12 -6.25 12.34
CA GLY A 209 8.19 -6.07 10.89
C GLY A 209 7.30 -4.92 10.43
N VAL A 210 7.86 -3.91 9.78
CA VAL A 210 7.08 -2.87 9.08
C VAL A 210 7.11 -3.20 7.59
N ILE A 211 6.02 -3.78 7.10
CA ILE A 211 5.99 -4.50 5.83
C ILE A 211 4.86 -3.95 4.97
N GLY A 212 5.11 -3.77 3.67
CA GLY A 212 4.07 -3.26 2.77
C GLY A 212 4.50 -3.30 1.32
N SER A 213 4.18 -2.24 0.57
CA SER A 213 4.46 -2.07 -0.87
C SER A 213 3.67 -3.00 -1.81
N GLU A 214 3.08 -4.07 -1.32
CA GLU A 214 2.24 -4.99 -2.06
C GLU A 214 1.23 -5.65 -1.12
N ARG A 215 0.17 -6.20 -1.70
CA ARG A 215 -0.85 -6.92 -0.93
C ARG A 215 -0.30 -8.24 -0.39
N TRP A 216 -0.71 -8.58 0.82
CA TRP A 216 -0.31 -9.81 1.49
C TRP A 216 -1.42 -10.36 2.39
N SER A 217 -1.70 -11.64 2.20
CA SER A 217 -2.75 -12.38 2.89
C SER A 217 -2.49 -12.54 4.38
N ASP A 218 -3.55 -12.80 5.14
CA ASP A 218 -3.44 -13.27 6.53
C ASP A 218 -2.53 -14.51 6.63
N LYS A 219 -2.61 -15.44 5.66
CA LYS A 219 -1.73 -16.62 5.62
C LYS A 219 -0.26 -16.26 5.50
N MET A 220 0.08 -15.31 4.61
CA MET A 220 1.45 -14.83 4.44
C MET A 220 1.95 -14.14 5.72
N ARG A 221 1.12 -13.27 6.32
CA ARG A 221 1.45 -12.59 7.58
C ARG A 221 1.73 -13.57 8.70
N SER A 222 0.80 -14.49 8.95
CA SER A 222 0.96 -15.50 9.98
C SER A 222 2.20 -16.35 9.76
N ARG A 223 2.54 -16.67 8.50
CA ARG A 223 3.79 -17.40 8.18
C ARG A 223 5.03 -16.59 8.54
N ILE A 224 5.08 -15.31 8.17
CA ILE A 224 6.20 -14.40 8.48
C ILE A 224 6.34 -14.25 10.01
N GLU A 225 5.23 -13.99 10.70
CA GLU A 225 5.17 -13.80 12.15
C GLU A 225 5.60 -15.07 12.90
N GLU A 226 5.15 -16.24 12.46
CA GLU A 226 5.51 -17.54 13.05
C GLU A 226 7.01 -17.83 12.91
N TYR A 227 7.58 -17.63 11.71
CA TYR A 227 8.98 -17.97 11.44
C TYR A 227 9.98 -16.96 12.00
N LEU A 228 9.59 -15.68 12.11
CA LEU A 228 10.44 -14.62 12.62
C LEU A 228 10.18 -14.28 14.09
N HIS A 229 9.08 -14.78 14.67
CA HIS A 229 8.61 -14.43 16.02
C HIS A 229 8.45 -12.91 16.24
N ILE A 230 7.86 -12.23 15.25
CA ILE A 230 7.64 -10.78 15.25
C ILE A 230 6.16 -10.41 15.28
N ASP A 231 5.90 -9.16 15.64
CA ASP A 231 4.64 -8.47 15.35
C ASP A 231 4.76 -7.70 14.02
N SER A 232 3.76 -7.78 13.14
CA SER A 232 3.85 -7.24 11.77
C SER A 232 2.84 -6.13 11.48
N PHE A 233 3.35 -4.98 11.02
CA PHE A 233 2.58 -3.76 10.77
C PHE A 233 2.55 -3.46 9.28
N ASP A 234 1.34 -3.35 8.74
CA ASP A 234 1.13 -2.99 7.34
C ASP A 234 1.32 -1.49 7.13
N ILE A 235 2.09 -1.10 6.12
CA ILE A 235 2.36 0.31 5.79
C ILE A 235 1.98 0.62 4.35
N TYR A 236 1.24 1.71 4.18
CA TYR A 236 0.70 2.14 2.91
C TYR A 236 1.36 3.43 2.41
N GLY A 237 1.45 3.57 1.09
CA GLY A 237 2.17 4.66 0.44
C GLY A 237 2.17 4.63 -1.07
N LEU A 238 2.25 5.81 -1.66
CA LEU A 238 2.30 6.06 -3.10
C LEU A 238 3.34 7.15 -3.36
N THR A 239 4.15 6.99 -4.42
CA THR A 239 5.19 7.97 -4.79
C THR A 239 4.59 9.34 -5.09
N GLU A 240 3.41 9.37 -5.71
CA GLU A 240 2.66 10.56 -6.10
C GLU A 240 2.28 11.44 -4.89
N ILE A 241 2.11 10.83 -3.72
CA ILE A 241 1.71 11.52 -2.48
C ILE A 241 2.95 11.95 -1.69
N TYR A 242 3.72 11.01 -1.15
CA TYR A 242 5.00 11.27 -0.46
C TYR A 242 5.95 10.08 -0.59
N GLY A 243 5.40 8.86 -0.68
CA GLY A 243 6.12 7.61 -0.52
C GLY A 243 5.40 6.71 0.49
N PRO A 244 6.08 5.73 1.12
CA PRO A 244 5.57 5.08 2.33
C PRO A 244 5.19 6.08 3.42
N GLY A 245 4.38 5.59 4.37
CA GLY A 245 4.10 6.28 5.63
C GLY A 245 2.98 7.31 5.56
N ILE A 246 2.11 7.23 4.55
CA ILE A 246 0.87 8.02 4.53
C ILE A 246 -0.24 7.37 5.36
N ALA A 247 -0.14 6.05 5.57
CA ALA A 247 -0.94 5.31 6.54
C ALA A 247 -0.18 4.09 7.08
N ILE A 248 -0.48 3.67 8.31
CA ILE A 248 0.10 2.47 8.92
C ILE A 248 -0.88 1.76 9.87
N ASP A 249 -0.72 0.45 9.99
CA ASP A 249 -1.36 -0.37 11.01
C ASP A 249 -0.93 0.01 12.43
N CYS A 250 -1.72 -0.37 13.43
CA CYS A 250 -1.41 -0.19 14.85
C CYS A 250 -1.47 -1.55 15.58
N PRO A 251 -1.09 -1.62 16.88
CA PRO A 251 -1.03 -2.90 17.61
C PRO A 251 -2.34 -3.69 17.71
N TYR A 252 -3.47 -3.11 17.27
CA TYR A 252 -4.77 -3.78 17.21
C TYR A 252 -5.02 -4.50 15.87
N HIS A 253 -4.27 -4.19 14.81
CA HIS A 253 -4.36 -4.86 13.51
C HIS A 253 -5.73 -4.86 12.83
N THR A 254 -6.53 -3.81 13.06
CA THR A 254 -7.90 -3.67 12.54
C THR A 254 -8.01 -2.79 11.29
N GLY A 255 -6.97 -2.02 10.96
CA GLY A 255 -6.99 -1.04 9.87
C GLY A 255 -5.77 -0.14 9.90
N LEU A 256 -5.63 0.72 8.89
CA LEU A 256 -4.47 1.59 8.72
C LEU A 256 -4.85 3.04 9.06
N HIS A 257 -4.25 3.59 10.11
CA HIS A 257 -4.39 5.01 10.43
C HIS A 257 -3.71 5.87 9.37
N PHE A 258 -4.39 6.89 8.87
CA PHE A 258 -3.81 7.87 7.93
C PHE A 258 -3.74 9.27 8.54
N TRP A 259 -2.80 10.08 8.06
CA TRP A 259 -2.50 11.39 8.62
C TRP A 259 -3.44 12.48 8.08
N SER A 260 -4.65 12.55 8.65
CA SER A 260 -5.72 13.49 8.24
C SER A 260 -5.35 14.97 8.35
N ASP A 261 -4.30 15.30 9.11
CA ASP A 261 -3.68 16.63 9.19
C ASP A 261 -2.83 16.99 7.95
N HIS A 262 -2.51 16.02 7.09
CA HIS A 262 -1.78 16.23 5.84
C HIS A 262 -2.58 15.80 4.59
N LEU A 263 -3.61 14.97 4.76
CA LEU A 263 -4.30 14.27 3.67
C LEU A 263 -5.81 14.30 3.86
N ILE A 264 -6.56 14.50 2.77
CA ILE A 264 -7.99 14.16 2.71
C ILE A 264 -8.11 12.86 1.91
N PHE A 265 -8.77 11.88 2.50
CA PHE A 265 -9.13 10.63 1.84
C PHE A 265 -10.63 10.65 1.54
N GLU A 266 -10.99 10.34 0.30
CA GLU A 266 -12.36 10.15 -0.15
C GLU A 266 -12.50 8.72 -0.69
N ILE A 267 -13.69 8.14 -0.56
CA ILE A 267 -14.03 6.86 -1.21
C ILE A 267 -15.04 7.15 -2.30
N ILE A 268 -14.78 6.71 -3.53
CA ILE A 268 -15.66 6.88 -4.67
C ILE A 268 -16.13 5.55 -5.25
N ASP A 269 -17.26 5.59 -5.92
CA ASP A 269 -17.66 4.54 -6.84
C ASP A 269 -16.74 4.61 -8.08
N PRO A 270 -16.04 3.51 -8.42
CA PRO A 270 -15.01 3.52 -9.46
C PRO A 270 -15.58 3.74 -10.87
N ASP A 271 -16.85 3.39 -11.11
CA ASP A 271 -17.51 3.47 -12.41
C ASP A 271 -18.14 4.85 -12.64
N THR A 272 -18.80 5.39 -11.62
CA THR A 272 -19.53 6.67 -11.71
C THR A 272 -18.71 7.88 -11.25
N GLY A 273 -17.65 7.66 -10.46
CA GLY A 273 -16.83 8.71 -9.88
C GLY A 273 -17.47 9.46 -8.71
N LYS A 274 -18.69 9.08 -8.29
CA LYS A 274 -19.40 9.71 -7.19
C LYS A 274 -18.84 9.29 -5.84
N GLN A 275 -18.81 10.21 -4.87
CA GLN A 275 -18.44 9.87 -3.49
C GLN A 275 -19.44 8.85 -2.91
N LEU A 276 -18.91 7.85 -2.21
CA LEU A 276 -19.71 6.85 -1.51
C LEU A 276 -19.99 7.28 -0.07
N PRO A 277 -21.11 6.80 0.52
CA PRO A 277 -21.40 7.00 1.93
C PRO A 277 -20.28 6.48 2.86
N PRO A 278 -20.14 7.04 4.08
CA PRO A 278 -19.16 6.57 5.05
C PRO A 278 -19.29 5.07 5.34
N GLY A 279 -18.15 4.36 5.38
CA GLY A 279 -18.07 2.91 5.64
C GLY A 279 -18.25 2.02 4.39
N GLU A 280 -18.72 2.57 3.28
CA GLU A 280 -18.84 1.83 2.01
C GLU A 280 -17.47 1.60 1.36
N GLN A 281 -17.39 0.50 0.61
CA GLN A 281 -16.17 0.10 -0.11
C GLN A 281 -16.15 0.71 -1.51
N GLY A 282 -15.01 1.29 -1.90
CA GLY A 282 -14.82 1.89 -3.21
C GLY A 282 -13.36 2.21 -3.50
N GLU A 283 -13.12 3.06 -4.50
CA GLU A 283 -11.78 3.52 -4.86
C GLU A 283 -11.35 4.69 -3.98
N LEU A 284 -10.11 4.62 -3.47
CA LEU A 284 -9.50 5.67 -2.69
C LEU A 284 -9.05 6.83 -3.58
N VAL A 285 -9.48 8.03 -3.21
CA VAL A 285 -9.05 9.30 -3.78
C VAL A 285 -8.34 10.12 -2.71
N ILE A 286 -7.21 10.73 -3.06
CA ILE A 286 -6.36 11.46 -2.11
C ILE A 286 -6.13 12.90 -2.54
N THR A 287 -6.28 13.84 -1.60
CA THR A 287 -5.83 15.22 -1.73
C THR A 287 -4.72 15.53 -0.72
N THR A 288 -3.61 16.13 -1.17
CA THR A 288 -2.46 16.47 -0.30
C THR A 288 -2.52 17.91 0.18
N LEU A 289 -2.91 18.12 1.43
CA LEU A 289 -3.18 19.44 1.99
C LEU A 289 -1.92 20.29 2.19
N THR A 290 -0.82 19.66 2.55
CA THR A 290 0.39 20.33 3.06
C THR A 290 1.60 20.22 2.14
N LYS A 291 1.56 19.30 1.16
CA LYS A 291 2.64 19.09 0.19
C LYS A 291 2.83 20.34 -0.66
N GLU A 292 4.06 20.67 -1.04
CA GLU A 292 4.39 21.91 -1.75
C GLU A 292 4.87 21.66 -3.18
N GLY A 293 5.82 20.74 -3.38
CA GLY A 293 6.48 20.54 -4.67
C GLY A 293 5.52 20.18 -5.80
N MET A 294 4.72 19.14 -5.57
CA MET A 294 3.66 18.68 -6.48
C MET A 294 2.44 18.27 -5.66
N PRO A 295 1.63 19.23 -5.19
CA PRO A 295 0.42 18.93 -4.46
C PRO A 295 -0.62 18.32 -5.41
N LEU A 296 -1.40 17.35 -4.93
CA LEU A 296 -2.45 16.70 -5.69
C LEU A 296 -3.82 17.02 -5.10
N LEU A 297 -4.77 17.31 -5.98
CA LEU A 297 -6.18 17.54 -5.70
C LEU A 297 -7.01 16.42 -6.35
N ARG A 298 -7.75 15.67 -5.51
CA ARG A 298 -8.57 14.51 -5.90
C ARG A 298 -7.86 13.52 -6.81
N TYR A 299 -6.70 13.02 -6.38
CA TYR A 299 -5.95 12.02 -7.14
C TYR A 299 -6.56 10.63 -7.00
N ARG A 300 -6.91 10.00 -8.12
CA ARG A 300 -7.37 8.61 -8.21
C ARG A 300 -6.20 7.65 -8.02
N THR A 301 -6.23 6.90 -6.92
CA THR A 301 -5.18 5.93 -6.60
C THR A 301 -5.36 4.61 -7.33
N HIS A 302 -6.60 4.33 -7.74
CA HIS A 302 -7.10 3.01 -8.16
C HIS A 302 -7.08 1.93 -7.08
N ASP A 303 -6.71 2.24 -5.83
CA ASP A 303 -6.71 1.28 -4.74
C ASP A 303 -8.12 1.14 -4.13
N ILE A 304 -8.59 -0.10 -3.91
CA ILE A 304 -9.91 -0.39 -3.34
C ILE A 304 -9.83 -0.59 -1.83
N THR A 305 -10.58 0.21 -1.08
CA THR A 305 -10.67 0.17 0.39
C THR A 305 -11.97 0.84 0.87
N ARG A 306 -12.10 1.07 2.18
CA ARG A 306 -13.13 1.88 2.82
C ARG A 306 -12.53 2.66 3.99
N ILE A 307 -13.19 3.74 4.40
CA ILE A 307 -12.84 4.48 5.61
C ILE A 307 -13.69 3.96 6.77
N PHE A 308 -13.06 3.62 7.90
CA PHE A 308 -13.77 3.28 9.14
C PHE A 308 -14.36 4.53 9.80
N VAL A 309 -15.55 4.39 10.38
CA VAL A 309 -16.26 5.49 11.06
C VAL A 309 -16.12 5.41 12.59
N GLU A 310 -15.73 4.23 13.07
CA GLU A 310 -15.51 3.90 14.47
C GLU A 310 -14.12 4.35 14.93
N LYS A 311 -14.00 4.71 16.22
CA LYS A 311 -12.71 4.96 16.84
C LYS A 311 -11.90 3.67 16.94
N CYS A 312 -10.59 3.78 16.73
CA CYS A 312 -9.68 2.68 17.00
C CYS A 312 -9.48 2.51 18.51
N PRO A 313 -9.50 1.29 19.06
CA PRO A 313 -9.21 1.04 20.47
C PRO A 313 -7.80 1.48 20.92
N CYS A 314 -6.89 1.75 19.99
CA CYS A 314 -5.56 2.28 20.31
C CYS A 314 -5.57 3.73 20.83
N GLY A 315 -6.70 4.44 20.72
CA GLY A 315 -6.85 5.83 21.16
C GLY A 315 -6.26 6.87 20.21
N SER A 316 -5.75 6.46 19.04
CA SER A 316 -5.28 7.38 18.00
C SER A 316 -6.42 8.31 17.54
N PRO A 317 -6.18 9.62 17.43
CA PRO A 317 -7.17 10.57 16.93
C PRO A 317 -7.34 10.52 15.41
N TYR A 318 -6.47 9.77 14.71
CA TYR A 318 -6.46 9.70 13.26
C TYR A 318 -7.45 8.65 12.74
N PRO A 319 -8.18 8.92 11.65
CA PRO A 319 -9.08 7.95 11.06
C PRO A 319 -8.32 6.78 10.44
N MET A 320 -9.03 5.68 10.19
CA MET A 320 -8.48 4.47 9.59
C MET A 320 -9.11 4.16 8.24
N ILE A 321 -8.33 3.58 7.35
CA ILE A 321 -8.83 2.82 6.20
C ILE A 321 -8.73 1.32 6.46
N ASP A 322 -9.55 0.55 5.77
CA ASP A 322 -9.35 -0.90 5.67
C ASP A 322 -8.09 -1.20 4.83
N ARG A 323 -7.61 -2.45 4.89
CA ARG A 323 -6.49 -2.88 4.05
C ARG A 323 -6.90 -2.78 2.58
N VAL A 324 -5.93 -2.45 1.72
CA VAL A 324 -6.17 -2.37 0.27
C VAL A 324 -6.47 -3.76 -0.27
N LEU A 325 -7.68 -3.94 -0.81
CA LEU A 325 -8.16 -5.24 -1.31
C LEU A 325 -7.60 -5.57 -2.68
N GLY A 326 -7.37 -4.55 -3.51
CA GLY A 326 -6.89 -4.67 -4.87
C GLY A 326 -6.86 -3.33 -5.56
N ARG A 327 -6.59 -3.34 -6.86
CA ARG A 327 -6.62 -2.13 -7.69
C ARG A 327 -7.59 -2.26 -8.86
N THR A 328 -8.26 -1.17 -9.22
CA THR A 328 -9.16 -1.12 -10.38
C THR A 328 -8.42 -1.28 -11.70
N ASP A 329 -7.14 -0.88 -11.76
CA ASP A 329 -6.27 -1.01 -12.95
C ASP A 329 -5.58 -2.39 -13.05
N ASP A 330 -5.41 -3.11 -11.93
CA ASP A 330 -4.94 -4.52 -11.91
C ASP A 330 -6.10 -5.53 -11.98
N MET A 331 -7.33 -5.04 -12.16
CA MET A 331 -8.53 -5.86 -12.23
C MET A 331 -8.51 -6.72 -13.49
N ILE A 332 -8.52 -8.04 -13.28
CA ILE A 332 -8.55 -9.00 -14.38
C ILE A 332 -10.00 -9.18 -14.82
N LYS A 333 -10.27 -8.92 -16.10
CA LYS A 333 -11.55 -9.29 -16.72
C LYS A 333 -11.43 -10.66 -17.38
N VAL A 334 -12.12 -11.65 -16.83
CA VAL A 334 -12.21 -13.02 -17.39
C VAL A 334 -13.68 -13.41 -17.41
N LYS A 335 -14.18 -13.84 -18.59
CA LYS A 335 -15.57 -14.30 -18.76
C LYS A 335 -16.62 -13.30 -18.23
N ALA A 336 -16.40 -12.00 -18.49
CA ALA A 336 -17.24 -10.88 -18.04
C ALA A 336 -17.34 -10.69 -16.51
N VAL A 337 -16.48 -11.34 -15.72
CA VAL A 337 -16.35 -11.11 -14.28
C VAL A 337 -15.07 -10.33 -14.01
N ASN A 338 -15.21 -9.32 -13.16
CA ASN A 338 -14.11 -8.53 -12.62
C ASN A 338 -13.49 -9.30 -11.44
N ILE A 339 -12.22 -9.66 -11.58
CA ILE A 339 -11.49 -10.42 -10.58
C ILE A 339 -10.33 -9.58 -10.08
N TYR A 340 -10.34 -9.28 -8.80
CA TYR A 340 -9.21 -8.69 -8.12
C TYR A 340 -8.29 -9.82 -7.64
N PRO A 341 -6.97 -9.76 -7.87
CA PRO A 341 -6.03 -10.72 -7.28
C PRO A 341 -6.27 -10.90 -5.77
N GLY A 342 -6.64 -9.79 -5.10
CA GLY A 342 -7.50 -9.68 -3.92
C GLY A 342 -8.21 -10.97 -3.46
N GLN A 343 -9.23 -11.32 -4.22
CA GLN A 343 -10.21 -12.33 -3.86
C GLN A 343 -9.62 -13.74 -3.84
N ILE A 344 -8.47 -13.96 -4.50
CA ILE A 344 -7.77 -15.25 -4.43
C ILE A 344 -7.27 -15.53 -3.02
N ASP A 345 -6.84 -14.51 -2.26
CA ASP A 345 -6.37 -14.75 -0.88
C ASP A 345 -7.52 -15.25 0.02
N ASP A 346 -8.73 -14.73 -0.18
CA ASP A 346 -9.92 -15.19 0.56
C ASP A 346 -10.29 -16.63 0.21
N VAL A 347 -10.14 -17.00 -1.06
CA VAL A 347 -10.28 -18.39 -1.51
C VAL A 347 -9.24 -19.27 -0.82
N LEU A 348 -7.96 -18.88 -0.88
CA LEU A 348 -6.87 -19.66 -0.30
C LEU A 348 -7.06 -19.81 1.21
N LYS A 349 -7.53 -18.78 1.91
CA LYS A 349 -7.88 -18.83 3.34
C LYS A 349 -8.89 -19.95 3.65
N LEU A 350 -9.85 -20.18 2.76
CA LEU A 350 -10.90 -21.19 2.91
C LEU A 350 -10.51 -22.57 2.36
N THR A 351 -9.33 -22.73 1.75
CA THR A 351 -8.86 -23.99 1.19
C THR A 351 -7.87 -24.67 2.15
N PRO A 352 -8.26 -25.78 2.80
CA PRO A 352 -7.36 -26.56 3.63
C PRO A 352 -6.17 -27.08 2.83
N GLY A 353 -4.97 -27.01 3.40
CA GLY A 353 -3.73 -27.45 2.75
C GLY A 353 -3.16 -26.49 1.70
N ALA A 354 -3.82 -25.38 1.37
CA ALA A 354 -3.24 -24.35 0.50
C ALA A 354 -2.31 -23.40 1.28
N CYS A 355 -1.16 -23.08 0.69
CA CYS A 355 -0.24 -22.03 1.14
C CYS A 355 -0.72 -20.63 0.70
N SER A 356 0.07 -19.60 1.02
CA SER A 356 -0.19 -18.21 0.59
C SER A 356 0.28 -17.90 -0.83
N GLU A 357 1.18 -18.71 -1.41
CA GLU A 357 1.77 -18.42 -2.71
C GLU A 357 0.97 -18.98 -3.87
N TYR A 358 0.74 -18.11 -4.86
CA TYR A 358 -0.05 -18.41 -6.04
C TYR A 358 0.36 -17.58 -7.25
N GLN A 359 0.00 -18.08 -8.44
CA GLN A 359 0.07 -17.36 -9.71
C GLN A 359 -1.25 -17.50 -10.46
N ILE A 360 -1.68 -16.41 -11.09
CA ILE A 360 -2.78 -16.37 -12.04
C ILE A 360 -2.18 -16.31 -13.44
N ILE A 361 -2.47 -17.31 -14.26
CA ILE A 361 -2.04 -17.41 -15.65
C ILE A 361 -3.28 -17.28 -16.52
N LEU A 362 -3.30 -16.25 -17.37
CA LEU A 362 -4.37 -15.99 -18.32
C LEU A 362 -3.87 -16.34 -19.70
N THR A 363 -4.63 -17.16 -20.42
CA THR A 363 -4.34 -17.53 -21.80
C THR A 363 -5.60 -17.41 -22.64
N ARG A 364 -5.44 -17.37 -23.97
CA ARG A 364 -6.57 -17.42 -24.90
C ARG A 364 -6.43 -18.65 -25.77
N LYS A 365 -7.45 -19.51 -25.75
CA LYS A 365 -7.52 -20.71 -26.60
C LYS A 365 -8.88 -20.74 -27.29
N ASP A 366 -8.88 -20.91 -28.61
CA ASP A 366 -10.10 -20.95 -29.44
C ASP A 366 -11.04 -19.74 -29.20
N ALA A 367 -10.46 -18.54 -29.14
CA ALA A 367 -11.14 -17.27 -28.83
C ALA A 367 -11.85 -17.22 -27.45
N LYS A 368 -11.54 -18.15 -26.54
CA LYS A 368 -12.03 -18.17 -25.17
C LYS A 368 -10.90 -17.89 -24.20
N ASP A 369 -11.16 -16.97 -23.27
CA ASP A 369 -10.26 -16.69 -22.17
C ASP A 369 -10.25 -17.89 -21.19
N GLN A 370 -9.06 -18.42 -20.93
CA GLN A 370 -8.79 -19.44 -19.94
C GLN A 370 -8.03 -18.82 -18.77
N ILE A 371 -8.31 -19.34 -17.58
CA ILE A 371 -7.67 -18.93 -16.34
C ILE A 371 -7.18 -20.17 -15.62
N LEU A 372 -5.87 -20.22 -15.38
CA LEU A 372 -5.20 -21.22 -14.56
C LEU A 372 -4.67 -20.54 -13.31
N ILE A 373 -5.04 -21.07 -12.15
CA ILE A 373 -4.50 -20.65 -10.87
C ILE A 373 -3.57 -21.74 -10.36
N LYS A 374 -2.28 -21.44 -10.30
CA LYS A 374 -1.29 -22.29 -9.62
C LYS A 374 -1.24 -21.90 -8.15
N VAL A 375 -1.32 -22.87 -7.25
CA VAL A 375 -1.31 -22.65 -5.79
C VAL A 375 -0.32 -23.60 -5.14
N GLU A 376 0.53 -23.10 -4.25
CA GLU A 376 1.38 -23.97 -3.43
C GLU A 376 0.55 -24.69 -2.36
N ALA A 377 0.86 -25.96 -2.11
CA ALA A 377 0.25 -26.77 -1.07
C ALA A 377 1.22 -27.02 0.09
N GLU A 378 0.70 -27.04 1.31
CA GLU A 378 1.48 -27.34 2.52
C GLU A 378 2.08 -28.76 2.44
N PRO A 379 3.28 -28.99 3.02
CA PRO A 379 3.87 -30.32 3.08
C PRO A 379 2.91 -31.36 3.67
N GLY A 380 2.73 -32.48 2.96
CA GLY A 380 1.82 -33.56 3.37
C GLY A 380 0.35 -33.38 2.95
N ALA A 381 -0.03 -32.23 2.37
CA ALA A 381 -1.35 -32.06 1.78
C ALA A 381 -1.47 -32.77 0.41
N SER A 382 -2.64 -33.33 0.11
CA SER A 382 -2.93 -33.88 -1.22
C SER A 382 -3.13 -32.75 -2.22
N LEU A 383 -2.26 -32.68 -3.24
CA LEU A 383 -2.34 -31.67 -4.31
C LEU A 383 -3.71 -31.72 -5.02
N GLU A 384 -4.24 -32.91 -5.28
CA GLU A 384 -5.54 -33.08 -5.93
C GLU A 384 -6.68 -32.51 -5.09
N GLN A 385 -6.67 -32.76 -3.77
CA GLN A 385 -7.68 -32.23 -2.85
C GLN A 385 -7.58 -30.71 -2.73
N VAL A 386 -6.36 -30.16 -2.60
CA VAL A 386 -6.13 -28.70 -2.54
C VAL A 386 -6.65 -28.03 -3.81
N ALA A 387 -6.31 -28.57 -4.98
CA ALA A 387 -6.78 -28.04 -6.26
C ALA A 387 -8.31 -28.11 -6.39
N GLY A 388 -8.93 -29.22 -5.96
CA GLY A 388 -10.37 -29.43 -5.97
C GLY A 388 -11.13 -28.44 -5.08
N GLU A 389 -10.71 -28.29 -3.82
CA GLU A 389 -11.32 -27.35 -2.87
C GLU A 389 -11.09 -25.89 -3.26
N CYS A 390 -9.89 -25.55 -3.74
CA CYS A 390 -9.62 -24.21 -4.28
C CYS A 390 -10.55 -23.89 -5.46
N ARG A 391 -10.72 -24.81 -6.41
CA ARG A 391 -11.66 -24.65 -7.54
C ARG A 391 -13.10 -24.41 -7.08
N LYS A 392 -13.55 -25.16 -6.07
CA LYS A 392 -14.88 -25.00 -5.47
C LYS A 392 -15.04 -23.63 -4.80
N ASN A 393 -14.05 -23.20 -4.02
CA ASN A 393 -14.05 -21.91 -3.34
C ASN A 393 -13.99 -20.73 -4.32
N ILE A 394 -13.23 -20.83 -5.41
CA ILE A 394 -13.22 -19.83 -6.50
C ILE A 394 -14.61 -19.67 -7.08
N LYS A 395 -15.27 -20.78 -7.43
CA LYS A 395 -16.65 -20.73 -7.95
C LYS A 395 -17.62 -20.09 -6.96
N ALA A 396 -17.49 -20.41 -5.67
CA ALA A 396 -18.39 -19.91 -4.63
C ALA A 396 -18.17 -18.43 -4.27
N ARG A 397 -16.90 -17.97 -4.22
CA ARG A 397 -16.55 -16.61 -3.77
C ARG A 397 -16.41 -15.59 -4.91
N ILE A 398 -15.92 -16.04 -6.06
CA ILE A 398 -15.61 -15.18 -7.20
C ILE A 398 -16.65 -15.35 -8.31
N GLY A 399 -17.35 -16.49 -8.36
CA GLY A 399 -18.43 -16.72 -9.33
C GLY A 399 -17.95 -17.21 -10.71
N ILE A 400 -16.68 -17.61 -10.83
CA ILE A 400 -16.12 -18.13 -12.09
C ILE A 400 -15.65 -19.59 -11.99
N LEU A 401 -15.62 -20.25 -13.15
CA LEU A 401 -14.91 -21.52 -13.31
C LEU A 401 -13.47 -21.23 -13.75
N ALA A 402 -12.51 -21.69 -12.94
CA ALA A 402 -11.08 -21.63 -13.18
C ALA A 402 -10.45 -23.02 -13.11
N ASP A 403 -9.43 -23.24 -13.94
CA ASP A 403 -8.54 -24.38 -13.76
C ASP A 403 -7.61 -24.08 -12.58
N VAL A 404 -7.34 -25.11 -11.78
CA VAL A 404 -6.48 -25.00 -10.61
C VAL A 404 -5.49 -26.14 -10.61
N GLU A 405 -4.22 -25.80 -10.44
CA GLU A 405 -3.10 -26.72 -10.31
C GLU A 405 -2.45 -26.46 -8.94
N ALA A 406 -2.51 -27.44 -8.04
CA ALA A 406 -1.75 -27.38 -6.80
C ALA A 406 -0.35 -27.93 -7.03
N VAL A 407 0.66 -27.22 -6.55
CA VAL A 407 2.08 -27.59 -6.65
C VAL A 407 2.71 -27.71 -5.26
N PRO A 408 3.80 -28.48 -5.09
CA PRO A 408 4.49 -28.53 -3.80
C PRO A 408 4.95 -27.15 -3.32
N ARG A 409 5.00 -26.94 -2.01
CA ARG A 409 5.53 -25.71 -1.41
C ARG A 409 6.95 -25.40 -1.89
N GLY A 410 7.21 -24.13 -2.17
CA GLY A 410 8.49 -23.63 -2.68
C GLY A 410 8.73 -23.83 -4.18
N THR A 411 7.75 -24.38 -4.91
CA THR A 411 7.86 -24.56 -6.38
C THR A 411 7.72 -23.23 -7.12
N LEU A 412 6.91 -22.30 -6.62
CA LEU A 412 6.68 -21.02 -7.29
C LEU A 412 7.83 -20.04 -6.96
N PRO A 413 8.28 -19.24 -7.95
CA PRO A 413 9.41 -18.34 -7.77
C PRO A 413 9.13 -17.30 -6.69
N ARG A 414 10.08 -17.14 -5.75
CA ARG A 414 10.10 -16.03 -4.78
C ARG A 414 10.74 -14.79 -5.42
N SER A 415 10.43 -13.61 -4.87
CA SER A 415 10.93 -12.32 -5.37
C SER A 415 11.71 -11.59 -4.28
N GLU A 416 12.84 -10.98 -4.64
CA GLU A 416 13.55 -9.99 -3.81
C GLU A 416 12.94 -8.58 -3.90
N LYS A 417 11.90 -8.45 -4.72
CA LYS A 417 11.11 -7.23 -4.94
C LYS A 417 9.63 -7.57 -4.76
N LYS A 418 8.73 -6.75 -5.32
CA LYS A 418 7.30 -7.10 -5.42
C LYS A 418 7.13 -8.35 -6.28
N SER A 419 6.22 -9.24 -5.89
CA SER A 419 5.93 -10.46 -6.64
C SER A 419 4.98 -10.18 -7.80
N LYS A 420 5.33 -10.64 -9.01
CA LYS A 420 4.41 -10.64 -10.15
C LYS A 420 3.52 -11.88 -10.04
N ARG A 421 2.25 -11.68 -9.66
CA ARG A 421 1.27 -12.77 -9.50
C ARG A 421 0.43 -13.05 -10.73
N VAL A 422 0.29 -12.07 -11.63
CA VAL A 422 -0.57 -12.18 -12.83
C VAL A 422 0.31 -12.24 -14.07
N PHE A 423 0.10 -13.29 -14.86
CA PHE A 423 0.75 -13.53 -16.14
C PHE A 423 -0.33 -13.55 -17.22
N ASP A 424 -0.51 -12.43 -17.90
CA ASP A 424 -1.45 -12.32 -19.01
C ASP A 424 -0.75 -12.63 -20.33
N MET A 425 -1.14 -13.75 -20.95
CA MET A 425 -0.62 -14.24 -22.23
C MET A 425 -1.75 -14.33 -23.28
N ARG A 426 -2.84 -13.56 -23.13
CA ARG A 426 -3.97 -13.58 -24.09
C ARG A 426 -3.65 -12.93 -25.44
N ASP A 427 -2.65 -12.04 -25.45
CA ASP A 427 -2.18 -11.30 -26.63
C ASP A 427 -0.86 -11.86 -27.22
N VAL A 428 -0.39 -13.00 -26.70
CA VAL A 428 0.83 -13.69 -27.13
C VAL A 428 0.50 -14.82 -28.08
#